data_AF-A0A2N3BDI8-F1
#
_entry.id   AF-A0A2N3BDI8-F1
#
_cell.length_a   1.000
_cell.length_b   1.000
_cell.length_c   1.000
_cell.angle_alpha   90.00
_cell.angle_beta   90.00
_cell.angle_gamma   90.00
#
_symmetry.space_group_name_H-M   'P 1'
#
loop_
_entity.id
_entity.type
_entity.pdbx_description
1 polymer ?
#
loop_
_entity_poly.entity_id
_entity_poly.type
_entity_poly.pdbx_seq_one_letter_code
_entity_poly.pdbx_strand_id
1 'polypeptide(L)'
;VGVQDELRSVRKTMSDFDMAEVAGIMDRAPVTDEVIRHWKEKAGDRQTVVFCSTVAHAEHVTDAFRAAGVPAALIHGDLAAETRKAILADYAAGGIRVVVNVAVLTEGWDHPPTSCVVLLRPSSYKSTMIQMVGRGLRTVDPEEHPGIVKTDCIVLDFGTSSLIHGTLEQDVDLDGKTEAGEAPTKSCPGCGADIPLAATECPLCGEAFPREDEEAGEGGGAAPLSGFMMTEIDLLKRSSFAWVDLYGTDDALMATGFAAWGGIFWLDGVWYAIGGAKGERPHLLGVGERTVCLAQADDWLNTHETDESAFKTRSWLRQPPTEKQLQYLPPECRHDFGLTRYRASALMTFGFNKRAIRQLIDATARPERRAA
;
A
#
# COMPACT_ATOMS: atom_id res chain seq x y z
N VAL A 1 10.32 -16.63 16.56
CA VAL A 1 11.70 -16.53 17.08
C VAL A 1 11.62 -16.29 18.58
N GLY A 2 12.22 -17.15 19.41
CA GLY A 2 12.01 -17.20 20.87
C GLY A 2 12.59 -16.03 21.70
N VAL A 3 12.68 -14.83 21.13
CA VAL A 3 13.28 -13.63 21.74
C VAL A 3 12.25 -12.56 22.11
N GLN A 4 10.96 -12.88 21.95
CA GLN A 4 9.84 -11.95 22.11
C GLN A 4 9.71 -11.41 23.54
N ASP A 5 9.91 -12.26 24.55
CA ASP A 5 9.82 -11.85 25.95
C ASP A 5 10.99 -10.93 26.35
N GLU A 6 12.19 -11.21 25.84
CA GLU A 6 13.37 -10.35 26.04
C GLU A 6 13.15 -8.97 25.40
N LEU A 7 12.63 -8.91 24.17
CA LEU A 7 12.36 -7.65 23.46
C LEU A 7 11.29 -6.78 24.15
N ARG A 8 10.32 -7.38 24.85
CA ARG A 8 9.32 -6.65 25.64
C ARG A 8 9.90 -5.94 26.85
N SER A 9 11.01 -6.46 27.40
CA SER A 9 11.67 -5.90 28.58
C SER A 9 12.66 -4.78 28.25
N VAL A 10 12.93 -4.51 26.97
CA VAL A 10 13.88 -3.49 26.54
C VAL A 10 13.45 -2.11 26.99
N ARG A 11 14.39 -1.37 27.57
CA ARG A 11 14.15 -0.01 28.05
C ARG A 11 13.78 0.95 26.92
N LYS A 12 12.75 1.76 27.17
CA LYS A 12 12.37 2.88 26.32
C LYS A 12 13.13 4.13 26.72
N THR A 13 13.77 4.78 25.76
CA THR A 13 14.31 6.14 25.89
C THR A 13 13.24 7.17 25.49
N MET A 14 13.54 8.46 25.66
CA MET A 14 12.61 9.55 25.34
C MET A 14 12.18 9.61 23.87
N SER A 15 12.93 8.99 22.95
CA SER A 15 12.66 9.00 21.50
C SER A 15 12.51 7.62 20.86
N ASP A 16 13.11 6.56 21.41
CA ASP A 16 13.02 5.20 20.85
C ASP A 16 13.42 4.12 21.88
N PHE A 17 13.37 2.83 21.53
CA PHE A 17 13.98 1.78 22.36
C PHE A 17 15.51 1.95 22.44
N ASP A 18 16.13 1.43 23.51
CA ASP A 18 17.59 1.31 23.58
C ASP A 18 18.07 0.31 22.51
N MET A 19 18.52 0.84 21.39
CA MET A 19 18.93 0.04 20.23
C MET A 19 20.16 -0.84 20.51
N ALA A 20 20.99 -0.50 21.50
CA ALA A 20 22.12 -1.33 21.90
C ALA A 20 21.62 -2.58 22.65
N GLU A 21 20.62 -2.41 23.52
CA GLU A 21 19.97 -3.52 24.22
C GLU A 21 19.20 -4.43 23.24
N VAL A 22 18.49 -3.86 22.26
CA VAL A 22 17.87 -4.62 21.16
C VAL A 22 18.92 -5.41 20.38
N ALA A 23 20.04 -4.78 20.01
CA ALA A 23 21.10 -5.46 19.29
C ALA A 23 21.65 -6.64 20.10
N GLY A 24 21.87 -6.50 21.41
CA GLY A 24 22.33 -7.61 22.26
C GLY A 24 21.39 -8.84 22.24
N ILE A 25 20.10 -8.63 22.00
CA ILE A 25 19.08 -9.70 21.92
C ILE A 25 18.98 -10.28 20.50
N MET A 26 19.00 -9.42 19.48
CA MET A 26 18.74 -9.76 18.08
C MET A 26 19.99 -10.24 17.34
N ASP A 27 21.16 -9.72 17.70
CA ASP A 27 22.45 -10.00 17.08
C ASP A 27 23.09 -11.29 17.64
N ARG A 28 22.28 -12.35 17.69
CA ARG A 28 22.69 -13.70 18.09
C ARG A 28 22.63 -14.59 16.86
N ALA A 29 23.70 -15.33 16.57
CA ALA A 29 23.76 -16.19 15.38
C ALA A 29 22.51 -17.07 15.16
N PRO A 30 21.94 -17.76 16.18
CA PRO A 30 20.71 -18.54 15.99
C PRO A 30 19.48 -17.72 15.57
N VAL A 31 19.41 -16.45 15.98
CA VAL A 31 18.33 -15.53 15.61
C VAL A 31 18.51 -15.10 14.16
N THR A 32 19.73 -14.70 13.79
CA THR A 32 20.06 -14.28 12.42
C THR A 32 19.87 -15.42 11.42
N ASP A 33 20.24 -16.65 11.78
CA ASP A 33 20.03 -17.84 10.94
C ASP A 33 18.55 -18.11 10.70
N GLU A 34 17.71 -17.98 11.74
CA GLU A 34 16.26 -18.12 11.63
C GLU A 34 15.63 -17.02 10.77
N VAL A 35 16.11 -15.77 10.89
CA VAL A 35 15.69 -14.66 10.02
C VAL A 35 15.96 -15.00 8.55
N ILE A 36 17.17 -15.46 8.23
CA ILE A 36 17.55 -15.82 6.86
C ILE A 36 16.73 -17.01 6.35
N ARG A 37 16.52 -18.02 7.19
CA ARG A 37 15.70 -19.20 6.85
C ARG A 37 14.28 -18.79 6.50
N HIS A 38 13.62 -18.00 7.35
CA HIS A 38 12.28 -17.51 7.11
C HIS A 38 12.20 -16.57 5.91
N TRP A 39 13.20 -15.72 5.71
CA TRP A 39 13.29 -14.86 4.53
C TRP A 39 13.38 -15.69 3.25
N LYS A 40 14.24 -16.72 3.20
CA LYS A 40 14.33 -17.63 2.03
C LYS A 40 13.00 -18.34 1.75
N GLU A 41 12.31 -18.76 2.80
CA GLU A 41 11.03 -19.48 2.68
C GLU A 41 9.89 -18.58 2.17
N LYS A 42 9.83 -17.31 2.61
CA LYS A 42 8.71 -16.41 2.30
C LYS A 42 8.99 -15.44 1.17
N ALA A 43 10.17 -14.81 1.18
CA ALA A 43 10.54 -13.76 0.22
C ALA A 43 11.17 -14.30 -1.07
N GLY A 44 11.82 -15.46 -1.03
CA GLY A 44 12.46 -16.08 -2.20
C GLY A 44 13.49 -15.15 -2.85
N ASP A 45 13.26 -14.76 -4.10
CA ASP A 45 14.16 -13.89 -4.88
C ASP A 45 13.78 -12.39 -4.86
N ARG A 46 12.80 -12.00 -4.02
CA ARG A 46 12.31 -10.61 -3.94
C ARG A 46 13.41 -9.65 -3.51
N GLN A 47 13.42 -8.47 -4.14
CA GLN A 47 14.22 -7.35 -3.68
C GLN A 47 13.76 -6.91 -2.29
N THR A 48 14.69 -6.93 -1.33
CA THR A 48 14.40 -6.81 0.09
C THR A 48 15.17 -5.67 0.74
N VAL A 49 14.47 -4.92 1.59
CA VAL A 49 15.09 -3.98 2.53
C VAL A 49 15.00 -4.51 3.97
N VAL A 50 16.10 -4.45 4.70
CA VAL A 50 16.20 -4.90 6.10
C VAL A 50 16.53 -3.72 6.99
N PHE A 51 15.76 -3.53 8.06
CA PHE A 51 15.95 -2.47 9.05
C PHE A 51 16.53 -3.05 10.35
N CYS A 52 17.77 -2.66 10.66
CA CYS A 52 18.51 -3.11 11.85
C CYS A 52 18.61 -2.01 12.92
N SER A 53 18.90 -2.41 14.15
CA SER A 53 18.99 -1.53 15.32
C SER A 53 20.28 -0.71 15.38
N THR A 54 21.43 -1.32 15.05
CA THR A 54 22.76 -0.71 15.14
C THR A 54 23.60 -1.09 13.93
N VAL A 55 24.67 -0.32 13.66
CA VAL A 55 25.58 -0.58 12.53
C VAL A 55 26.25 -1.95 12.66
N ALA A 56 26.74 -2.31 13.85
CA ALA A 56 27.35 -3.62 14.09
C ALA A 56 26.38 -4.79 13.82
N HIS A 57 25.14 -4.70 14.31
CA HIS A 57 24.10 -5.70 14.03
C HIS A 57 23.81 -5.78 12.52
N ALA A 58 23.78 -4.64 11.84
CA ALA A 58 23.54 -4.58 10.40
C ALA A 58 24.70 -5.18 9.58
N GLU A 59 25.95 -5.01 10.03
CA GLU A 59 27.13 -5.67 9.45
C GLU A 59 27.01 -7.19 9.56
N HIS A 60 26.73 -7.72 10.76
CA HIS A 60 26.57 -9.16 10.98
C HIS A 60 25.43 -9.75 10.15
N VAL A 61 24.27 -9.07 10.08
CA VAL A 61 23.15 -9.51 9.23
C VAL A 61 23.53 -9.50 7.75
N THR A 62 24.24 -8.47 7.29
CA THR A 62 24.71 -8.37 5.89
C THR A 62 25.64 -9.52 5.55
N ASP A 63 26.60 -9.82 6.44
CA ASP A 63 27.55 -10.90 6.25
C ASP A 63 26.88 -12.28 6.30
N ALA A 64 25.87 -12.45 7.15
CA ALA A 64 25.08 -13.67 7.20
C ALA A 64 24.29 -13.90 5.90
N PHE A 65 23.69 -12.86 5.29
CA PHE A 65 23.08 -12.97 3.96
C PHE A 65 24.10 -13.36 2.88
N ARG A 66 25.28 -12.75 2.89
CA ARG A 66 26.36 -13.06 1.95
C ARG A 66 26.86 -14.49 2.11
N ALA A 67 27.09 -14.94 3.34
CA ALA A 67 27.47 -16.30 3.66
C ALA A 67 26.41 -17.32 3.19
N ALA A 68 25.14 -16.93 3.21
CA ALA A 68 24.03 -17.71 2.70
C ALA A 68 23.85 -17.66 1.17
N GLY A 69 24.79 -17.03 0.44
CA GLY A 69 24.82 -16.91 -1.02
C GLY A 69 23.93 -15.81 -1.59
N VAL A 70 23.45 -14.88 -0.77
CA VAL A 70 22.54 -13.80 -1.18
C VAL A 70 23.34 -12.51 -1.40
N PRO A 71 23.25 -11.87 -2.58
CA PRO A 71 23.89 -10.57 -2.81
C PRO A 71 23.29 -9.51 -1.88
N ALA A 72 24.07 -9.07 -0.90
CA ALA A 72 23.64 -8.12 0.11
C ALA A 72 24.65 -6.98 0.33
N ALA A 73 24.13 -5.80 0.66
CA ALA A 73 24.93 -4.62 0.97
C ALA A 73 24.36 -3.84 2.15
N LEU A 74 25.26 -3.20 2.89
CA LEU A 74 24.94 -2.39 4.05
C LEU A 74 24.90 -0.90 3.69
N ILE A 75 23.90 -0.18 4.19
CA ILE A 75 23.81 1.27 4.15
C ILE A 75 23.67 1.84 5.56
N HIS A 76 24.62 2.68 5.98
CA HIS A 76 24.57 3.43 7.25
C HIS A 76 25.01 4.90 7.06
N GLY A 77 24.83 5.71 8.11
CA GLY A 77 24.96 7.17 8.06
C GLY A 77 26.35 7.66 7.66
N ASP A 78 27.41 6.93 8.04
CA ASP A 78 28.81 7.31 7.82
C ASP A 78 29.33 6.95 6.41
N LEU A 79 28.54 6.24 5.60
CA LEU A 79 28.92 5.97 4.22
C LEU A 79 28.93 7.27 3.41
N ALA A 80 30.00 7.46 2.64
CA ALA A 80 30.09 8.52 1.65
C ALA A 80 28.89 8.47 0.68
N ALA A 81 28.39 9.64 0.30
CA ALA A 81 27.22 9.77 -0.57
C ALA A 81 27.37 8.99 -1.90
N GLU A 82 28.57 9.01 -2.49
CA GLU A 82 28.87 8.27 -3.73
C GLU A 82 28.78 6.75 -3.53
N THR A 83 29.29 6.23 -2.42
CA THR A 83 29.18 4.80 -2.09
C THR A 83 27.73 4.39 -1.90
N ARG A 84 26.95 5.20 -1.19
CA ARG A 84 25.51 4.97 -1.00
C ARG A 84 24.78 4.94 -2.35
N LYS A 85 25.06 5.91 -3.23
CA LYS A 85 24.46 5.99 -4.56
C LYS A 85 24.81 4.77 -5.42
N ALA A 86 26.07 4.31 -5.36
CA ALA A 86 26.50 3.12 -6.09
C ALA A 86 25.77 1.85 -5.61
N ILE A 87 25.65 1.65 -4.30
CA ILE A 87 24.91 0.51 -3.72
C ILE A 87 23.44 0.55 -4.15
N LEU A 88 22.80 1.72 -4.07
CA LEU A 88 21.40 1.87 -4.45
C LEU A 88 21.17 1.66 -5.95
N ALA A 89 22.12 2.07 -6.80
CA ALA A 89 22.07 1.82 -8.23
C ALA A 89 22.21 0.32 -8.56
N ASP A 90 23.13 -0.38 -7.89
CA ASP A 90 23.34 -1.82 -8.06
C ASP A 90 22.16 -2.64 -7.52
N TYR A 91 21.53 -2.17 -6.42
CA TYR A 91 20.24 -2.68 -5.97
C TYR A 91 19.15 -2.45 -7.03
N ALA A 92 19.01 -1.24 -7.57
CA ALA A 92 17.99 -0.96 -8.59
C ALA A 92 18.18 -1.80 -9.87
N ALA A 93 19.43 -2.11 -10.23
CA ALA A 93 19.77 -2.99 -11.36
C ALA A 93 19.58 -4.49 -11.07
N GLY A 94 19.31 -4.87 -9.82
CA GLY A 94 19.14 -6.26 -9.38
C GLY A 94 20.43 -7.01 -9.10
N GLY A 95 21.60 -6.34 -9.12
CA GLY A 95 22.88 -6.93 -8.73
C GLY A 95 22.99 -7.15 -7.21
N ILE A 96 22.31 -6.31 -6.43
CA ILE A 96 22.07 -6.51 -4.99
C ILE A 96 20.61 -6.90 -4.80
N ARG A 97 20.38 -7.96 -4.01
CA ARG A 97 19.04 -8.44 -3.67
C ARG A 97 18.55 -7.94 -2.33
N VAL A 98 19.46 -7.79 -1.37
CA VAL A 98 19.14 -7.39 0.00
C VAL A 98 19.93 -6.15 0.38
N VAL A 99 19.24 -5.07 0.71
CA VAL A 99 19.87 -3.88 1.30
C VAL A 99 19.55 -3.84 2.79
N VAL A 100 20.58 -3.95 3.61
CA VAL A 100 20.49 -3.82 5.06
C VAL A 100 20.78 -2.37 5.43
N ASN A 101 20.00 -1.79 6.33
CA ASN A 101 20.18 -0.39 6.71
C ASN A 101 19.93 -0.10 8.20
N VAL A 102 20.50 1.01 8.65
CA VAL A 102 20.32 1.55 10.00
C VAL A 102 19.99 3.03 9.90
N ALA A 103 18.73 3.40 10.15
CA ALA A 103 18.26 4.80 10.23
C ALA A 103 18.58 5.69 9.00
N VAL A 104 18.88 5.12 7.84
CA VAL A 104 19.22 5.88 6.62
C VAL A 104 18.13 5.79 5.55
N LEU A 105 17.49 4.62 5.37
CA LEU A 105 16.48 4.46 4.33
C LEU A 105 15.07 4.85 4.78
N THR A 106 14.96 5.58 5.88
CA THR A 106 13.70 6.17 6.33
C THR A 106 13.31 7.40 5.51
N GLU A 107 14.28 8.10 4.90
CA GLU A 107 14.07 9.34 4.13
C GLU A 107 14.89 9.35 2.82
N GLY A 108 14.31 9.84 1.72
CA GLY A 108 15.03 10.14 0.48
C GLY A 108 15.38 8.96 -0.46
N TRP A 109 14.93 7.74 -0.15
CA TRP A 109 15.06 6.59 -1.05
C TRP A 109 13.68 6.14 -1.58
N ASP A 110 13.60 5.95 -2.90
CA ASP A 110 12.41 5.46 -3.58
C ASP A 110 12.80 4.39 -4.61
N HIS A 111 12.35 3.16 -4.37
CA HIS A 111 12.51 2.05 -5.31
C HIS A 111 11.27 1.14 -5.23
N PRO A 112 10.19 1.49 -5.96
CA PRO A 112 8.93 0.77 -5.94
C PRO A 112 9.03 -0.75 -6.19
N PRO A 113 9.98 -1.28 -6.99
CA PRO A 113 10.15 -2.72 -7.18
C PRO A 113 10.49 -3.51 -5.90
N THR A 114 10.91 -2.85 -4.83
CA THR A 114 11.10 -3.49 -3.51
C THR A 114 9.79 -4.12 -3.05
N SER A 115 9.80 -5.44 -2.83
CA SER A 115 8.58 -6.22 -2.52
C SER A 115 8.73 -7.09 -1.26
N CYS A 116 9.79 -6.88 -0.48
CA CYS A 116 9.93 -7.42 0.86
C CYS A 116 10.58 -6.42 1.82
N VAL A 117 10.04 -6.33 3.03
CA VAL A 117 10.56 -5.53 4.14
C VAL A 117 10.79 -6.44 5.34
N VAL A 118 12.00 -6.42 5.90
CA VAL A 118 12.36 -7.16 7.11
C VAL A 118 12.64 -6.18 8.25
N LEU A 119 11.93 -6.35 9.37
CA LEU A 119 12.10 -5.53 10.57
C LEU A 119 12.85 -6.34 11.63
N LEU A 120 14.11 -5.96 11.91
CA LEU A 120 14.97 -6.56 12.94
C LEU A 120 15.15 -5.64 14.15
N ARG A 121 14.27 -4.65 14.29
CA ARG A 121 14.22 -3.73 15.43
C ARG A 121 12.77 -3.45 15.84
N PRO A 122 12.49 -3.28 17.13
CA PRO A 122 11.24 -2.70 17.56
C PRO A 122 11.19 -1.23 17.14
N SER A 123 9.97 -0.74 16.90
CA SER A 123 9.68 0.68 16.71
C SER A 123 8.88 1.17 17.91
N SER A 124 9.33 2.24 18.58
CA SER A 124 8.54 2.85 19.66
C SER A 124 7.22 3.44 19.18
N TYR A 125 7.17 3.89 17.92
CA TYR A 125 5.98 4.52 17.34
C TYR A 125 5.46 3.75 16.11
N LYS A 126 4.14 3.61 16.03
CA LYS A 126 3.43 3.01 14.88
C LYS A 126 3.74 3.77 13.58
N SER A 127 3.90 5.09 13.64
CA SER A 127 4.25 5.94 12.50
C SER A 127 5.59 5.54 11.85
N THR A 128 6.63 5.29 12.64
CA THR A 128 7.95 4.86 12.15
C THR A 128 7.87 3.49 11.46
N MET A 129 7.11 2.56 12.03
CA MET A 129 6.86 1.25 11.44
C MET A 129 6.14 1.37 10.09
N ILE A 130 5.07 2.18 10.02
CA ILE A 130 4.33 2.44 8.79
C ILE A 130 5.23 3.08 7.72
N GLN A 131 6.11 4.00 8.09
CA GLN A 131 7.05 4.61 7.15
C GLN A 131 8.02 3.58 6.56
N MET A 132 8.56 2.67 7.37
CA MET A 132 9.46 1.60 6.91
C MET A 132 8.74 0.61 5.99
N VAL A 133 7.55 0.15 6.39
CA VAL A 133 6.73 -0.79 5.60
C VAL A 133 6.21 -0.15 4.31
N GLY A 134 5.81 1.13 4.38
CA GLY A 134 5.29 1.88 3.25
C GLY A 134 6.27 1.98 2.08
N ARG A 135 7.59 1.90 2.32
CA ARG A 135 8.59 1.83 1.24
C ARG A 135 8.43 0.57 0.39
N GLY A 136 8.08 -0.56 1.01
CA GLY A 136 7.79 -1.80 0.32
C GLY A 136 6.37 -1.88 -0.26
N LEU A 137 5.45 -0.99 0.11
CA LEU A 137 4.05 -1.01 -0.37
C LEU A 137 3.80 -0.09 -1.57
N ARG A 138 4.79 0.68 -2.02
CA ARG A 138 4.65 1.53 -3.20
C ARG A 138 4.26 0.73 -4.43
N THR A 139 3.31 1.26 -5.20
CA THR A 139 2.90 0.72 -6.49
C THR A 139 4.02 0.91 -7.51
N VAL A 140 4.15 -0.06 -8.42
CA VAL A 140 5.15 0.01 -9.49
C VAL A 140 4.50 0.67 -10.69
N ASP A 141 5.09 1.76 -11.16
CA ASP A 141 4.74 2.37 -12.44
C ASP A 141 5.33 1.51 -13.58
N PRO A 142 4.50 0.94 -14.47
CA PRO A 142 4.97 0.13 -15.58
C PRO A 142 5.78 0.90 -16.63
N GLU A 143 5.64 2.23 -16.72
CA GLU A 143 6.44 3.05 -17.63
C GLU A 143 7.86 3.24 -17.10
N GLU A 144 8.01 3.46 -15.79
CA GLU A 144 9.32 3.60 -15.14
C GLU A 144 10.02 2.25 -14.95
N HIS A 145 9.24 1.19 -14.72
CA HIS A 145 9.73 -0.16 -14.42
C HIS A 145 9.08 -1.23 -15.34
N PRO A 146 9.41 -1.21 -16.65
CA PRO A 146 8.81 -2.13 -17.61
C PRO A 146 9.15 -3.58 -17.29
N GLY A 147 8.12 -4.44 -17.28
CA GLY A 147 8.25 -5.87 -17.01
C GLY A 147 8.27 -6.26 -15.53
N ILE A 148 8.21 -5.28 -14.62
CA ILE A 148 8.07 -5.55 -13.18
C ILE A 148 6.59 -5.47 -12.81
N VAL A 149 6.03 -6.61 -12.41
CA VAL A 149 4.67 -6.69 -11.87
C VAL A 149 4.77 -6.97 -10.37
N LYS A 150 4.17 -6.09 -9.57
CA LYS A 150 4.16 -6.22 -8.12
C LYS A 150 2.73 -6.38 -7.64
N THR A 151 2.37 -7.61 -7.31
CA THR A 151 1.05 -7.98 -6.81
C THR A 151 0.94 -7.83 -5.29
N ASP A 152 2.05 -8.02 -4.58
CA ASP A 152 2.09 -8.10 -3.12
C ASP A 152 3.44 -7.64 -2.56
N CYS A 153 3.45 -7.35 -1.26
CA CYS A 153 4.67 -7.05 -0.50
C CYS A 153 4.69 -7.89 0.78
N ILE A 154 5.82 -8.52 1.06
CA ILE A 154 6.00 -9.36 2.25
C ILE A 154 6.69 -8.57 3.35
N VAL A 155 6.02 -8.42 4.49
CA VAL A 155 6.59 -7.83 5.70
C VAL A 155 6.94 -8.94 6.68
N LEU A 156 8.23 -9.10 6.98
CA LEU A 156 8.73 -10.04 7.99
C LEU A 156 9.16 -9.26 9.23
N ASP A 157 8.37 -9.36 10.29
CA ASP A 157 8.63 -8.67 11.55
C ASP A 157 9.17 -9.63 12.61
N PHE A 158 10.46 -9.48 12.89
CA PHE A 158 11.15 -10.18 13.98
C PHE A 158 11.43 -9.27 15.18
N GLY A 159 11.19 -7.96 15.03
CA GLY A 159 11.38 -6.93 16.05
C GLY A 159 10.20 -6.76 17.00
N THR A 160 9.16 -7.61 16.90
CA THR A 160 7.95 -7.56 17.75
C THR A 160 7.12 -6.28 17.57
N SER A 161 7.35 -5.50 16.50
CA SER A 161 6.64 -4.23 16.28
C SER A 161 5.14 -4.41 16.03
N SER A 162 4.75 -5.48 15.35
CA SER A 162 3.37 -5.89 15.04
C SER A 162 2.60 -6.39 16.27
N LEU A 163 3.30 -6.98 17.24
CA LEU A 163 2.73 -7.37 18.53
C LEU A 163 2.53 -6.18 19.47
N ILE A 164 3.28 -5.09 19.28
CA ILE A 164 3.18 -3.86 20.09
C ILE A 164 2.12 -2.90 19.51
N HIS A 165 2.03 -2.78 18.18
CA HIS A 165 1.18 -1.80 17.50
C HIS A 165 -0.13 -2.36 16.90
N GLY A 166 -0.38 -3.66 17.06
CA GLY A 166 -1.54 -4.33 16.48
C GLY A 166 -1.45 -4.47 14.95
N THR A 167 -2.60 -4.64 14.29
CA THR A 167 -2.66 -4.68 12.83
C THR A 167 -2.18 -3.35 12.23
N LEU A 168 -1.60 -3.40 11.03
CA LEU A 168 -1.23 -2.23 10.21
C LEU A 168 -2.47 -1.47 9.70
N GLU A 169 -3.64 -1.70 10.28
CA GLU A 169 -4.83 -0.90 10.06
C GLU A 169 -4.51 0.52 10.52
N GLN A 170 -4.54 1.40 9.53
CA GLN A 170 -4.72 2.80 9.74
C GLN A 170 -6.14 2.99 10.29
N ASP A 171 -6.26 3.33 11.57
CA ASP A 171 -7.33 4.24 12.02
C ASP A 171 -7.02 5.62 11.42
N VAL A 172 -7.05 5.72 10.10
CA VAL A 172 -7.06 7.00 9.42
C VAL A 172 -8.48 7.14 8.91
N ASP A 173 -9.26 7.85 9.72
CA ASP A 173 -10.47 8.48 9.24
C ASP A 173 -10.07 9.52 8.18
N LEU A 174 -10.02 9.06 6.93
CA LEU A 174 -9.81 9.88 5.74
C LEU A 174 -11.11 10.53 5.27
N ASP A 175 -12.21 10.42 6.04
CA ASP A 175 -13.33 11.31 5.79
C ASP A 175 -12.99 12.64 6.44
N GLY A 176 -12.41 13.53 5.62
CA GLY A 176 -12.37 14.97 5.85
C GLY A 176 -13.77 15.60 5.86
N LYS A 177 -14.73 14.93 6.50
CA LYS A 177 -15.97 15.49 7.00
C LYS A 177 -15.79 15.56 8.50
N THR A 178 -15.53 16.76 9.00
CA THR A 178 -16.14 17.15 10.27
C THR A 178 -17.63 16.81 10.14
N GLU A 179 -18.06 15.67 10.67
CA GLU A 179 -19.43 15.59 11.13
C GLU A 179 -19.58 16.76 12.08
N ALA A 180 -20.48 17.68 11.74
CA ALA A 180 -20.97 18.66 12.69
C ALA A 180 -21.79 17.89 13.74
N GLY A 181 -21.08 17.19 14.63
CA GLY A 181 -21.55 16.62 15.87
C GLY A 181 -20.67 17.21 16.95
N GLU A 182 -21.29 17.83 17.96
CA GLU A 182 -20.56 18.36 19.12
C GLU A 182 -19.67 17.25 19.69
N ALA A 183 -18.37 17.53 19.85
CA ALA A 183 -17.44 16.58 20.44
C ALA A 183 -17.99 16.13 21.80
N PRO A 184 -18.04 14.83 22.11
CA PRO A 184 -18.65 14.35 23.34
C PRO A 184 -17.99 15.03 24.56
N THR A 185 -18.81 15.70 25.37
CA THR A 185 -18.39 16.41 26.58
C THR A 185 -18.77 15.62 27.82
N LYS A 186 -18.03 15.83 28.91
CA LYS A 186 -18.37 15.41 30.27
C LYS A 186 -18.38 16.64 31.16
N SER A 187 -19.27 16.67 32.15
CA SER A 187 -19.29 17.75 33.14
C SER A 187 -18.26 17.47 34.24
N CYS A 188 -17.40 18.44 34.53
CA CYS A 188 -16.43 18.33 35.61
C CYS A 188 -17.14 18.27 36.98
N PRO A 189 -16.89 17.26 37.84
CA PRO A 189 -17.50 17.15 39.16
C PRO A 189 -17.00 18.23 40.14
N GLY A 190 -15.82 18.82 39.91
CA GLY A 190 -15.25 19.87 40.76
C GLY A 190 -15.83 21.27 40.51
N CYS A 191 -16.08 21.63 39.26
CA CYS A 191 -16.55 22.99 38.89
C CYS A 191 -17.82 23.04 38.04
N GLY A 192 -18.37 21.90 37.61
CA GLY A 192 -19.60 21.81 36.83
C GLY A 192 -19.47 22.22 35.35
N ALA A 193 -18.26 22.55 34.88
CA ALA A 193 -18.04 22.96 33.50
C ALA A 193 -18.04 21.77 32.53
N ASP A 194 -18.66 21.94 31.37
CA ASP A 194 -18.65 20.95 30.29
C ASP A 194 -17.31 21.00 29.56
N ILE A 195 -16.57 19.90 29.63
CA ILE A 195 -15.22 19.75 29.09
C ILE A 195 -15.17 18.52 28.17
N PRO A 196 -14.20 18.41 27.26
CA PRO A 196 -14.09 17.25 26.37
C PRO A 196 -13.95 15.93 27.14
N LEU A 197 -14.63 14.87 26.71
CA LEU A 197 -14.63 13.55 27.37
C LEU A 197 -13.21 13.00 27.60
N ALA A 198 -12.32 13.23 26.63
CA ALA A 198 -10.93 12.78 26.62
C ALA A 198 -9.99 13.57 27.57
N ALA A 199 -10.45 14.65 28.20
CA ALA A 199 -9.62 15.42 29.13
C ALA A 199 -9.28 14.56 30.36
N THR A 200 -7.99 14.38 30.65
CA THR A 200 -7.49 13.65 31.84
C THR A 200 -7.40 14.54 33.07
N GLU A 201 -7.45 15.86 32.89
CA GLU A 201 -7.55 16.86 33.95
C GLU A 201 -8.46 18.00 33.49
N CYS A 202 -9.20 18.63 34.41
CA CYS A 202 -10.10 19.73 34.09
C CYS A 202 -9.29 21.01 33.78
N PRO A 203 -9.39 21.59 32.56
CA PRO A 203 -8.61 22.77 32.18
C PRO A 203 -9.03 24.06 32.91
N LEU A 204 -10.16 24.05 33.63
CA LEU A 204 -10.69 25.22 34.33
C LEU A 204 -10.40 25.22 35.83
N CYS A 205 -10.32 24.05 36.47
CA CYS A 205 -10.10 23.96 37.92
C CYS A 205 -9.00 22.98 38.35
N GLY A 206 -8.40 22.22 37.43
CA GLY A 206 -7.30 21.30 37.71
C GLY A 206 -7.70 19.95 38.34
N GLU A 207 -8.99 19.61 38.35
CA GLU A 207 -9.48 18.32 38.87
C GLU A 207 -8.99 17.16 37.98
N ALA A 208 -8.29 16.18 38.55
CA ALA A 208 -7.76 15.03 37.81
C ALA A 208 -8.80 13.90 37.71
N PHE A 209 -8.99 13.34 36.51
CA PHE A 209 -9.92 12.24 36.30
C PHE A 209 -9.18 10.90 36.42
N PRO A 210 -9.68 9.94 37.21
CA PRO A 210 -9.06 8.62 37.31
C PRO A 210 -9.14 7.91 35.95
N ARG A 211 -8.02 7.35 35.49
CA ARG A 211 -8.01 6.38 34.39
C ARG A 211 -8.54 5.05 34.92
N GLU A 212 -9.56 4.50 34.27
CA GLU A 212 -9.94 3.11 34.49
C GLU A 212 -8.89 2.23 33.80
N ASP A 213 -7.93 1.77 34.59
CA ASP A 213 -7.11 0.61 34.25
C ASP A 213 -7.62 -0.61 35.06
N GLU A 214 -7.76 -1.72 34.33
CA GLU A 214 -7.86 -3.14 34.76
C GLU A 214 -9.21 -3.70 35.24
N GLU A 215 -9.72 -4.70 34.51
CA GLU A 215 -10.12 -5.97 35.13
C GLU A 215 -10.04 -7.15 34.14
N ALA A 216 -9.37 -8.21 34.59
CA ALA A 216 -9.07 -9.43 33.86
C ALA A 216 -10.32 -10.30 33.64
N GLY A 217 -10.48 -10.79 32.41
CA GLY A 217 -11.35 -11.91 32.06
C GLY A 217 -10.52 -13.05 31.47
N GLU A 218 -10.36 -14.11 32.25
CA GLU A 218 -9.71 -15.36 31.85
C GLU A 218 -10.48 -16.10 30.75
N GLY A 219 -9.74 -16.72 29.83
CA GLY A 219 -10.22 -17.88 29.06
C GLY A 219 -10.52 -17.66 27.58
N GLY A 220 -9.54 -17.91 26.72
CA GLY A 220 -9.75 -18.05 25.28
C GLY A 220 -8.43 -18.22 24.54
N GLY A 221 -8.06 -19.47 24.27
CA GLY A 221 -6.77 -19.86 23.70
C GLY A 221 -6.41 -19.15 22.39
N ALA A 222 -5.10 -19.06 22.15
CA ALA A 222 -4.51 -18.62 20.91
C ALA A 222 -5.18 -19.31 19.71
N ALA A 223 -6.02 -18.58 18.99
CA ALA A 223 -6.40 -18.95 17.64
C ALA A 223 -5.17 -18.70 16.75
N PRO A 224 -4.79 -19.64 15.87
CA PRO A 224 -3.79 -19.36 14.86
C PRO A 224 -4.31 -18.20 14.00
N LEU A 225 -3.46 -17.19 13.78
CA LEU A 225 -3.74 -16.05 12.90
C LEU A 225 -3.95 -16.57 11.47
N SER A 226 -5.18 -16.97 11.17
CA SER A 226 -5.66 -17.19 9.81
C SER A 226 -6.32 -15.91 9.34
N GLY A 227 -5.71 -15.27 8.35
CA GLY A 227 -6.34 -14.21 7.55
C GLY A 227 -6.09 -12.81 8.09
N PHE A 228 -5.14 -12.12 7.47
CA PHE A 228 -5.24 -10.68 7.26
C PHE A 228 -6.61 -10.41 6.60
N MET A 229 -7.58 -9.87 7.34
CA MET A 229 -8.74 -9.22 6.72
C MET A 229 -8.41 -7.75 6.61
N MET A 230 -8.00 -7.31 5.41
CA MET A 230 -8.05 -5.90 5.08
C MET A 230 -9.53 -5.49 5.09
N THR A 231 -9.87 -4.48 5.87
CA THR A 231 -11.16 -3.79 5.76
C THR A 231 -11.23 -3.21 4.36
N GLU A 232 -12.08 -3.77 3.51
CA GLU A 232 -12.29 -3.29 2.14
C GLU A 232 -12.74 -1.84 2.17
N ILE A 233 -11.83 -0.91 1.89
CA ILE A 233 -12.20 0.43 1.48
C ILE A 233 -12.85 0.25 0.10
N ASP A 234 -14.16 0.46 0.03
CA ASP A 234 -14.92 0.40 -1.22
C ASP A 234 -14.55 1.62 -2.09
N LEU A 235 -13.42 1.52 -2.79
CA LEU A 235 -12.85 2.55 -3.67
C LEU A 235 -13.87 3.03 -4.71
N LEU A 236 -14.79 2.15 -5.14
CA LEU A 236 -15.87 2.50 -6.08
C LEU A 236 -16.85 3.52 -5.50
N LYS A 237 -17.12 3.48 -4.18
CA LYS A 237 -18.00 4.47 -3.53
C LYS A 237 -17.36 5.83 -3.36
N ARG A 238 -16.02 5.89 -3.32
CA ARG A 238 -15.23 7.12 -3.14
C ARG A 238 -14.81 7.78 -4.45
N SER A 239 -14.80 7.04 -5.56
CA SER A 239 -14.50 7.57 -6.88
C SER A 239 -15.45 8.72 -7.28
N SER A 240 -14.88 9.77 -7.85
CA SER A 240 -15.64 10.87 -8.49
C SER A 240 -16.36 10.42 -9.77
N PHE A 241 -16.01 9.25 -10.30
CA PHE A 241 -16.48 8.69 -11.56
C PHE A 241 -17.39 7.48 -11.35
N ALA A 242 -18.25 7.21 -12.31
CA ALA A 242 -19.08 6.02 -12.29
C ALA A 242 -18.37 4.90 -13.07
N TRP A 243 -18.02 3.82 -12.39
CA TRP A 243 -17.40 2.65 -13.03
C TRP A 243 -18.47 1.75 -13.65
N VAL A 244 -18.33 1.50 -14.95
CA VAL A 244 -19.25 0.70 -15.75
C VAL A 244 -18.63 -0.67 -16.02
N ASP A 245 -19.33 -1.72 -15.61
CA ASP A 245 -19.05 -3.08 -16.08
C ASP A 245 -19.49 -3.22 -17.55
N LEU A 246 -18.52 -3.48 -18.42
CA LEU A 246 -18.72 -3.56 -19.86
C LEU A 246 -19.51 -4.82 -20.27
N TYR A 247 -19.39 -5.91 -19.51
CA TYR A 247 -19.90 -7.23 -19.89
C TYR A 247 -20.84 -7.88 -18.86
N GLY A 248 -20.93 -7.32 -17.64
CA GLY A 248 -21.73 -7.89 -16.55
C GLY A 248 -21.03 -9.06 -15.84
N THR A 249 -19.74 -9.24 -16.10
CA THR A 249 -18.89 -10.32 -15.58
C THR A 249 -17.88 -9.82 -14.55
N ASP A 250 -17.89 -8.53 -14.23
CA ASP A 250 -16.97 -7.84 -13.31
C ASP A 250 -15.48 -8.13 -13.59
N ASP A 251 -15.14 -8.37 -14.86
CA ASP A 251 -13.78 -8.63 -15.37
C ASP A 251 -13.26 -7.48 -16.25
N ALA A 252 -14.13 -6.54 -16.61
CA ALA A 252 -13.78 -5.36 -17.38
C ALA A 252 -14.62 -4.15 -16.91
N LEU A 253 -13.98 -3.27 -16.14
CA LEU A 253 -14.59 -2.06 -15.62
C LEU A 253 -14.00 -0.84 -16.33
N MET A 254 -14.84 0.14 -16.62
CA MET A 254 -14.40 1.35 -17.30
C MET A 254 -15.14 2.58 -16.80
N ALA A 255 -14.40 3.66 -16.59
CA ALA A 255 -14.91 4.99 -16.30
C ALA A 255 -14.45 5.97 -17.39
N THR A 256 -15.32 6.90 -17.75
CA THR A 256 -15.04 7.92 -18.77
C THR A 256 -15.35 9.32 -18.25
N GLY A 257 -14.43 10.25 -18.50
CA GLY A 257 -14.64 11.69 -18.39
C GLY A 257 -14.78 12.36 -19.78
N PHE A 258 -14.52 13.66 -19.84
CA PHE A 258 -14.57 14.46 -21.07
C PHE A 258 -13.24 14.51 -21.84
N ALA A 259 -12.13 14.56 -21.11
CA ALA A 259 -10.76 14.62 -21.61
C ALA A 259 -10.02 13.29 -21.45
N ALA A 260 -10.40 12.43 -20.49
CA ALA A 260 -9.74 11.18 -20.18
C ALA A 260 -10.71 10.02 -19.93
N TRP A 261 -10.16 8.80 -19.95
CA TRP A 261 -10.84 7.57 -19.56
C TRP A 261 -9.87 6.66 -18.81
N GLY A 262 -10.41 5.85 -17.92
CA GLY A 262 -9.68 4.84 -17.16
C GLY A 262 -10.42 3.51 -17.24
N GLY A 263 -9.70 2.41 -17.38
CA GLY A 263 -10.28 1.07 -17.42
C GLY A 263 -9.39 0.05 -16.73
N ILE A 264 -10.01 -0.92 -16.08
CA ILE A 264 -9.34 -2.07 -15.50
C ILE A 264 -9.85 -3.35 -16.15
N PHE A 265 -8.93 -4.25 -16.49
CA PHE A 265 -9.22 -5.45 -17.24
C PHE A 265 -8.53 -6.65 -16.58
N TRP A 266 -9.28 -7.73 -16.40
CA TRP A 266 -8.77 -8.99 -15.89
C TRP A 266 -8.30 -9.89 -17.05
N LEU A 267 -7.09 -10.42 -16.96
CA LEU A 267 -6.59 -11.44 -17.87
C LEU A 267 -5.61 -12.37 -17.15
N ASP A 268 -5.74 -13.68 -17.37
CA ASP A 268 -4.79 -14.71 -16.90
C ASP A 268 -4.39 -14.63 -15.41
N GLY A 269 -5.31 -14.22 -14.53
CA GLY A 269 -5.05 -14.17 -13.09
C GLY A 269 -4.55 -12.82 -12.56
N VAL A 270 -4.45 -11.79 -13.41
CA VAL A 270 -3.93 -10.48 -13.02
C VAL A 270 -4.83 -9.35 -13.57
N TRP A 271 -4.94 -8.25 -12.81
CA TRP A 271 -5.62 -7.04 -13.26
C TRP A 271 -4.65 -6.09 -13.96
N TYR A 272 -5.13 -5.41 -14.99
CA TYR A 272 -4.40 -4.41 -15.76
C TYR A 272 -5.18 -3.09 -15.74
N ALA A 273 -4.55 -2.03 -15.25
CA ALA A 273 -5.06 -0.66 -15.32
C ALA A 273 -4.55 0.06 -16.55
N ILE A 274 -5.45 0.66 -17.32
CA ILE A 274 -5.14 1.36 -18.57
C ILE A 274 -5.87 2.69 -18.58
N GLY A 275 -5.15 3.76 -18.91
CA GLY A 275 -5.67 5.11 -19.04
C GLY A 275 -5.50 5.61 -20.46
N GLY A 276 -6.34 6.55 -20.86
CA GLY A 276 -6.11 7.34 -22.07
C GLY A 276 -6.66 8.75 -21.92
N ALA A 277 -6.05 9.69 -22.62
CA ALA A 277 -6.46 11.10 -22.64
C ALA A 277 -6.56 11.64 -24.07
N LYS A 278 -7.25 12.76 -24.24
CA LYS A 278 -7.50 13.38 -25.54
C LYS A 278 -6.19 13.89 -26.15
N GLY A 279 -5.77 13.23 -27.24
CA GLY A 279 -4.51 13.56 -27.93
C GLY A 279 -3.34 12.66 -27.52
N GLU A 280 -3.55 11.79 -26.53
CA GLU A 280 -2.57 10.82 -26.05
C GLU A 280 -2.98 9.41 -26.46
N ARG A 281 -1.98 8.52 -26.54
CA ARG A 281 -2.26 7.10 -26.79
C ARG A 281 -2.72 6.45 -25.47
N PRO A 282 -3.34 5.27 -25.50
CA PRO A 282 -3.60 4.55 -24.26
C PRO A 282 -2.28 4.11 -23.61
N HIS A 283 -2.20 4.22 -22.29
CA HIS A 283 -1.04 3.90 -21.46
C HIS A 283 -1.39 2.86 -20.41
N LEU A 284 -0.43 2.00 -20.07
CA LEU A 284 -0.58 1.03 -18.98
C LEU A 284 -0.25 1.72 -17.66
N LEU A 285 -1.23 1.87 -16.78
CA LEU A 285 -1.11 2.57 -15.50
C LEU A 285 -0.61 1.66 -14.37
N GLY A 286 -0.87 0.35 -14.49
CA GLY A 286 -0.43 -0.60 -13.49
C GLY A 286 -0.95 -2.01 -13.71
N VAL A 287 -0.34 -2.95 -12.99
CA VAL A 287 -0.63 -4.38 -13.08
C VAL A 287 -0.57 -4.98 -11.67
N GLY A 288 -1.61 -5.70 -11.26
CA GLY A 288 -1.66 -6.27 -9.91
C GLY A 288 -3.05 -6.75 -9.48
N GLU A 289 -3.40 -6.44 -8.23
CA GLU A 289 -4.72 -6.70 -7.67
C GLU A 289 -5.78 -5.71 -8.16
N ARG A 290 -7.05 -6.12 -8.10
CA ARG A 290 -8.21 -5.34 -8.58
C ARG A 290 -8.23 -3.93 -7.98
N THR A 291 -8.05 -3.83 -6.67
CA THR A 291 -8.11 -2.57 -5.91
C THR A 291 -6.97 -1.63 -6.29
N VAL A 292 -5.76 -2.16 -6.46
CA VAL A 292 -4.59 -1.39 -6.90
C VAL A 292 -4.82 -0.81 -8.30
N CYS A 293 -5.22 -1.66 -9.24
CA CYS A 293 -5.50 -1.22 -10.60
C CYS A 293 -6.64 -0.20 -10.66
N LEU A 294 -7.69 -0.40 -9.84
CA LEU A 294 -8.80 0.53 -9.74
C LEU A 294 -8.34 1.90 -9.22
N ALA A 295 -7.54 1.93 -8.16
CA ALA A 295 -6.98 3.17 -7.61
C ALA A 295 -6.13 3.91 -8.63
N GLN A 296 -5.21 3.22 -9.32
CA GLN A 296 -4.35 3.84 -10.35
C GLN A 296 -5.15 4.42 -11.52
N ALA A 297 -6.20 3.73 -11.96
CA ALA A 297 -7.07 4.22 -13.02
C ALA A 297 -7.99 5.36 -12.58
N ASP A 298 -8.40 5.40 -11.31
CA ASP A 298 -9.13 6.53 -10.72
C ASP A 298 -8.23 7.77 -10.57
N ASP A 299 -7.00 7.59 -10.08
CA ASP A 299 -5.99 8.66 -9.97
C ASP A 299 -5.66 9.27 -11.33
N TRP A 300 -5.54 8.43 -12.37
CA TRP A 300 -5.37 8.89 -13.76
C TRP A 300 -6.51 9.82 -14.18
N LEU A 301 -7.75 9.44 -13.91
CA LEU A 301 -8.92 10.24 -14.22
C LEU A 301 -8.93 11.55 -13.42
N ASN A 302 -8.67 11.51 -12.11
CA ASN A 302 -8.63 12.70 -11.27
C ASN A 302 -7.51 13.68 -11.68
N THR A 303 -6.40 13.17 -12.23
CA THR A 303 -5.27 14.00 -12.69
C THR A 303 -5.53 14.64 -14.06
N HIS A 304 -6.26 13.96 -14.95
CA HIS A 304 -6.48 14.40 -16.34
C HIS A 304 -7.87 15.02 -16.59
N GLU A 305 -8.75 15.03 -15.59
CA GLU A 305 -10.04 15.71 -15.61
C GLU A 305 -10.06 16.90 -14.67
N THR A 306 -10.99 17.83 -14.91
CA THR A 306 -11.27 18.93 -13.98
C THR A 306 -12.50 18.58 -13.14
N ASP A 307 -12.53 18.99 -11.87
CA ASP A 307 -13.64 18.66 -10.96
C ASP A 307 -15.03 18.99 -11.56
N GLU A 308 -15.14 20.08 -12.31
CA GLU A 308 -16.40 20.46 -12.97
C GLU A 308 -16.93 19.42 -13.99
N SER A 309 -16.05 18.65 -14.61
CA SER A 309 -16.40 17.70 -15.66
C SER A 309 -17.01 16.41 -15.07
N ALA A 310 -16.45 15.91 -13.96
CA ALA A 310 -16.93 14.74 -13.21
C ALA A 310 -18.36 14.96 -12.66
N PHE A 311 -18.65 16.16 -12.14
CA PHE A 311 -19.99 16.52 -11.69
C PHE A 311 -21.01 16.62 -12.83
N LYS A 312 -20.61 17.11 -14.02
CA LYS A 312 -21.50 17.23 -15.21
C LYS A 312 -21.91 15.85 -15.74
N THR A 313 -21.03 14.85 -15.68
CA THR A 313 -21.32 13.47 -16.11
C THR A 313 -22.31 12.70 -15.24
N ARG A 314 -22.53 13.11 -13.97
CA ARG A 314 -23.53 12.46 -13.10
C ARG A 314 -24.95 12.50 -13.68
N SER A 315 -25.30 13.57 -14.40
CA SER A 315 -26.60 13.68 -15.07
C SER A 315 -26.79 12.62 -16.17
N TRP A 316 -25.70 12.13 -16.79
CA TRP A 316 -25.73 11.16 -17.88
C TRP A 316 -25.99 9.73 -17.41
N LEU A 317 -25.89 9.47 -16.10
CA LEU A 317 -26.26 8.19 -15.49
C LEU A 317 -27.77 7.94 -15.54
N ARG A 318 -28.58 9.00 -15.72
CA ARG A 318 -30.05 8.91 -15.77
C ARG A 318 -30.64 9.30 -17.13
N GLN A 319 -29.80 9.74 -18.07
CA GLN A 319 -30.24 10.13 -19.40
C GLN A 319 -30.12 8.96 -20.38
N PRO A 320 -31.03 8.84 -21.37
CA PRO A 320 -30.89 7.88 -22.44
C PRO A 320 -29.74 8.25 -23.39
N PRO A 321 -29.18 7.29 -24.15
CA PRO A 321 -28.09 7.52 -25.08
C PRO A 321 -28.54 8.43 -26.22
N THR A 322 -27.61 9.24 -26.72
CA THR A 322 -27.88 10.06 -27.91
C THR A 322 -27.88 9.20 -29.17
N GLU A 323 -28.64 9.63 -30.18
CA GLU A 323 -28.74 8.92 -31.46
C GLU A 323 -27.38 8.73 -32.15
N LYS A 324 -26.47 9.71 -32.01
CA LYS A 324 -25.09 9.59 -32.47
C LYS A 324 -24.31 8.49 -31.73
N GLN A 325 -24.53 8.29 -30.43
CA GLN A 325 -23.84 7.22 -29.69
C GLN A 325 -24.34 5.84 -30.15
N LEU A 326 -25.64 5.69 -30.37
CA LEU A 326 -26.25 4.44 -30.87
C LEU A 326 -25.79 4.03 -32.27
N GLN A 327 -25.23 4.97 -33.06
CA GLN A 327 -24.63 4.67 -34.36
C GLN A 327 -23.30 3.92 -34.26
N TYR A 328 -22.52 4.17 -33.20
CA TYR A 328 -21.22 3.54 -32.99
C TYR A 328 -21.28 2.28 -32.12
N LEU A 329 -22.43 1.99 -31.53
CA LEU A 329 -22.64 0.80 -30.70
C LEU A 329 -23.21 -0.38 -31.52
N PRO A 330 -22.96 -1.62 -31.07
CA PRO A 330 -23.54 -2.82 -31.68
C PRO A 330 -25.08 -2.76 -31.76
N PRO A 331 -25.72 -3.43 -32.75
CA PRO A 331 -27.17 -3.40 -32.94
C PRO A 331 -27.96 -3.90 -31.72
N GLU A 332 -27.37 -4.78 -30.92
CA GLU A 332 -27.99 -5.32 -29.70
C GLU A 332 -28.20 -4.21 -28.66
N CYS A 333 -27.28 -3.25 -28.56
CA CYS A 333 -27.36 -2.11 -27.63
C CYS A 333 -28.50 -1.14 -27.97
N ARG A 334 -29.02 -1.16 -29.21
CA ARG A 334 -30.17 -0.32 -29.61
C ARG A 334 -31.49 -0.78 -29.00
N HIS A 335 -31.54 -2.03 -28.54
CA HIS A 335 -32.72 -2.66 -27.95
C HIS A 335 -32.61 -2.73 -26.41
N ASP A 336 -31.50 -2.24 -25.84
CA ASP A 336 -31.30 -2.16 -24.39
C ASP A 336 -31.90 -0.85 -23.84
N PHE A 337 -33.11 -0.95 -23.29
CA PHE A 337 -33.81 0.17 -22.67
C PHE A 337 -33.21 0.61 -21.32
N GLY A 338 -32.29 -0.19 -20.74
CA GLY A 338 -31.53 0.16 -19.54
C GLY A 338 -30.21 0.88 -19.85
N LEU A 339 -29.85 1.04 -21.12
CA LEU A 339 -28.60 1.67 -21.52
C LEU A 339 -28.63 3.16 -21.21
N THR A 340 -27.73 3.62 -20.34
CA THR A 340 -27.61 5.04 -20.01
C THR A 340 -26.65 5.73 -20.98
N ARG A 341 -26.77 7.06 -21.08
CA ARG A 341 -25.87 7.90 -21.88
C ARG A 341 -24.41 7.73 -21.46
N TYR A 342 -24.18 7.56 -20.17
CA TYR A 342 -22.85 7.30 -19.61
C TYR A 342 -22.32 5.92 -20.02
N ARG A 343 -23.12 4.86 -19.84
CA ARG A 343 -22.75 3.49 -20.24
C ARG A 343 -22.48 3.38 -21.74
N ALA A 344 -23.28 4.07 -22.56
CA ALA A 344 -23.04 4.18 -24.00
C ALA A 344 -21.70 4.84 -24.32
N SER A 345 -21.31 5.88 -23.56
CA SER A 345 -20.00 6.53 -23.71
C SER A 345 -18.85 5.58 -23.36
N ALA A 346 -18.95 4.85 -22.24
CA ALA A 346 -17.95 3.86 -21.84
C ALA A 346 -17.78 2.76 -22.91
N LEU A 347 -18.88 2.18 -23.39
CA LEU A 347 -18.84 1.14 -24.44
C LEU A 347 -18.22 1.65 -25.74
N MET A 348 -18.51 2.89 -26.14
CA MET A 348 -17.89 3.51 -27.32
C MET A 348 -16.39 3.69 -27.13
N THR A 349 -15.97 4.25 -25.99
CA THR A 349 -14.55 4.48 -25.70
C THR A 349 -13.78 3.17 -25.66
N PHE A 350 -14.35 2.12 -25.06
CA PHE A 350 -13.78 0.77 -25.15
C PHE A 350 -13.69 0.30 -26.60
N GLY A 351 -14.76 0.43 -27.38
CA GLY A 351 -14.78 0.03 -28.80
C GLY A 351 -13.69 0.70 -29.64
N PHE A 352 -13.48 2.00 -29.47
CA PHE A 352 -12.43 2.75 -30.17
C PHE A 352 -11.02 2.37 -29.74
N ASN A 353 -10.81 2.02 -28.48
CA ASN A 353 -9.48 1.73 -27.91
C ASN A 353 -9.18 0.23 -27.78
N LYS A 354 -10.13 -0.65 -28.11
CA LYS A 354 -10.03 -2.11 -27.91
C LYS A 354 -8.74 -2.72 -28.44
N ARG A 355 -8.28 -2.28 -29.62
CA ARG A 355 -7.06 -2.79 -30.24
C ARG A 355 -5.81 -2.37 -29.44
N ALA A 356 -5.74 -1.11 -29.01
CA ALA A 356 -4.62 -0.60 -28.23
C ALA A 356 -4.58 -1.22 -26.83
N ILE A 357 -5.73 -1.34 -26.16
CA ILE A 357 -5.89 -2.03 -24.87
C ILE A 357 -5.33 -3.45 -24.96
N ARG A 358 -5.76 -4.24 -25.96
CA ARG A 358 -5.28 -5.61 -26.15
C ARG A 358 -3.77 -5.66 -26.39
N GLN A 359 -3.23 -4.73 -27.19
CA GLN A 359 -1.79 -4.67 -27.45
C GLN A 359 -0.97 -4.40 -26.18
N LEU A 360 -1.44 -3.51 -25.30
CA LEU A 360 -0.78 -3.21 -24.02
C LEU A 360 -0.80 -4.42 -23.09
N ILE A 361 -1.97 -5.06 -22.94
CA ILE A 361 -2.11 -6.25 -22.09
C ILE A 361 -1.25 -7.40 -22.63
N ASP A 362 -1.33 -7.68 -23.95
CA ASP A 362 -0.55 -8.75 -24.59
C ASP A 362 0.97 -8.51 -24.51
N ALA A 363 1.42 -7.26 -24.57
CA ALA A 363 2.83 -6.92 -24.43
C ALA A 363 3.34 -7.17 -22.99
N THR A 364 2.49 -6.96 -22.00
CA THR A 364 2.86 -7.03 -20.58
C THR A 364 2.70 -8.44 -20.01
N ALA A 365 1.73 -9.23 -20.51
CA ALA A 365 1.52 -10.62 -20.15
C ALA A 365 2.60 -11.58 -20.70
N ARG A 366 3.50 -11.11 -21.58
CA ARG A 366 4.51 -11.94 -22.27
C ARG A 366 5.98 -11.70 -21.86
N PRO A 367 6.39 -11.75 -20.58
CA PRO A 367 7.81 -11.94 -20.27
C PRO A 367 8.29 -13.36 -20.59
N GLU A 368 7.44 -14.38 -20.46
CA GLU A 368 7.89 -15.79 -20.46
C GLU A 368 7.94 -16.48 -21.85
N ARG A 369 7.28 -15.96 -22.88
CA ARG A 369 7.22 -16.64 -24.20
C ARG A 369 8.39 -16.33 -25.15
N ARG A 370 9.42 -15.61 -24.70
CA ARG A 370 10.64 -15.37 -25.50
C ARG A 370 11.77 -16.37 -25.25
N ALA A 371 11.58 -17.32 -24.33
CA ALA A 371 12.59 -18.31 -23.95
C ALA A 371 12.11 -19.78 -24.07
N ALA A 372 11.38 -20.11 -25.13
CA ALA A 372 11.05 -21.49 -25.49
C ALA A 372 11.39 -21.77 -26.95
#